data_AF-A0A1C6EGJ6-F1
#
_entry.id   AF-A0A1C6EGJ6-F1
#
_cell.length_a   1.000
_cell.length_b   1.000
_cell.length_c   1.000
_cell.angle_alpha   90.00
_cell.angle_beta   90.00
_cell.angle_gamma   90.00
#
_symmetry.space_group_name_H-M   'P 1'
#
loop_
_entity.id
_entity.type
_entity.pdbx_description
1 polymer ?
#
loop_
_entity_poly.entity_id
_entity_poly.type
_entity_poly.pdbx_seq_one_letter_code
_entity_poly.pdbx_strand_id
1 'polypeptide(L)'
;MIYFDPTGNVISLSGLPQQQEDTLSYLQQLTDYPLAIDDDGNVSINKDVILAVRYESGNELLERLINSSHVINIEVIDGNDGNAYSTDNYDNSINPDIGSGGTVYFNPMKDIQIKTVNSNSGYVSMKKRPSYIGLGHELIHADRAARGVNLGSHKISYFYKSRMDRDKTVFSEIISTLLKTTSVREARSAKEEVATVGLRYNKKDDITENDLRWEHRLELRGAY
;
A
#
# COMPACT_ATOMS: atom_id res chain seq x y z
N MET A 1 32.28 14.37 14.65
CA MET A 1 31.32 14.86 13.63
C MET A 1 30.39 13.71 13.33
N ILE A 2 29.11 13.87 13.62
CA ILE A 2 28.05 12.94 13.21
C ILE A 2 27.57 13.50 11.87
N TYR A 3 27.84 12.78 10.78
CA TYR A 3 27.51 13.23 9.43
C TYR A 3 26.04 12.88 9.19
N PHE A 4 25.17 13.88 9.22
CA PHE A 4 23.82 13.76 8.66
C PHE A 4 23.96 13.80 7.14
N ASP A 5 23.37 12.84 6.44
CA ASP A 5 23.21 12.89 4.99
C ASP A 5 22.40 14.15 4.64
N PRO A 6 22.98 15.13 3.91
CA PRO A 6 22.31 16.40 3.60
C PRO A 6 21.24 16.28 2.52
N THR A 7 21.02 15.10 1.92
CA THR A 7 20.08 14.95 0.80
C THR A 7 18.65 14.61 1.22
N GLY A 8 18.43 13.97 2.36
CA GLY A 8 17.10 13.53 2.78
C GLY A 8 16.42 12.65 1.72
N ASN A 9 17.20 11.78 1.05
CA ASN A 9 16.71 10.82 0.05
C ASN A 9 16.77 9.42 0.63
N VAL A 10 15.62 8.77 0.77
CA VAL A 10 15.52 7.55 1.58
C VAL A 10 14.79 6.40 0.87
N ILE A 11 14.35 6.62 -0.37
CA ILE A 11 13.97 5.53 -1.27
C ILE A 11 15.16 5.18 -2.17
N SER A 12 15.63 3.92 -2.09
CA SER A 12 16.71 3.40 -2.93
C SER A 12 16.20 2.28 -3.85
N LEU A 13 16.46 2.38 -5.15
CA LEU A 13 16.04 1.38 -6.15
C LEU A 13 17.18 0.42 -6.44
N SER A 14 16.96 -0.87 -6.21
CA SER A 14 17.94 -1.92 -6.51
C SER A 14 17.79 -2.47 -7.94
N GLY A 15 18.86 -3.06 -8.46
CA GLY A 15 18.87 -3.74 -9.76
C GLY A 15 19.68 -3.03 -10.84
N LEU A 16 19.52 -3.47 -12.09
CA LEU A 16 20.16 -2.85 -13.26
C LEU A 16 19.49 -1.50 -13.59
N PRO A 17 20.19 -0.57 -14.27
CA PRO A 17 19.64 0.76 -14.59
C PRO A 17 18.26 0.74 -15.25
N GLN A 18 18.01 -0.18 -16.19
CA GLN A 18 16.68 -0.32 -16.80
C GLN A 18 15.60 -0.71 -15.78
N GLN A 19 15.91 -1.60 -14.83
CA GLN A 19 14.96 -1.99 -13.78
C GLN A 19 14.67 -0.84 -12.82
N GLN A 20 15.69 -0.02 -12.54
CA GLN A 20 15.53 1.20 -11.74
C GLN A 20 14.65 2.22 -12.45
N GLU A 21 14.86 2.48 -13.75
CA GLU A 21 14.01 3.36 -14.56
C GLU A 21 12.56 2.85 -14.64
N ASP A 22 12.37 1.54 -14.86
CA ASP A 22 11.05 0.93 -14.88
C ASP A 22 10.35 1.09 -13.53
N THR A 23 11.06 0.88 -12.43
CA THR A 23 10.54 1.06 -11.06
C THR A 23 10.20 2.52 -10.77
N LEU A 24 11.06 3.45 -11.18
CA LEU A 24 10.82 4.88 -11.09
C LEU A 24 9.54 5.27 -11.85
N SER A 25 9.25 4.64 -12.99
CA SER A 25 8.00 4.88 -13.74
C SER A 25 6.73 4.42 -13.00
N TYR A 26 6.83 3.39 -12.15
CA TYR A 26 5.71 2.99 -11.28
C TYR A 26 5.54 3.95 -10.11
N LEU A 27 6.63 4.43 -9.50
CA LEU A 27 6.58 5.46 -8.47
C LEU A 27 6.00 6.76 -9.00
N GLN A 28 6.42 7.18 -10.21
CA GLN A 28 5.96 8.40 -10.86
C GLN A 28 4.45 8.38 -11.12
N GLN A 29 3.83 7.21 -11.26
CA GLN A 29 2.38 7.11 -11.39
C GLN A 29 1.65 7.49 -10.10
N LEU A 30 2.28 7.38 -8.93
CA LEU A 30 1.67 7.71 -7.63
C LEU A 30 1.74 9.20 -7.27
N THR A 31 2.49 10.02 -8.01
CA THR A 31 2.74 11.42 -7.62
C THR A 31 2.62 12.37 -8.81
N ASP A 32 2.23 13.61 -8.52
CA ASP A 32 2.29 14.69 -9.51
C ASP A 32 3.72 15.18 -9.69
N TYR A 33 4.54 15.10 -8.65
CA TYR A 33 5.89 15.65 -8.68
C TYR A 33 6.81 14.83 -9.58
N PRO A 34 7.62 15.48 -10.43
CA PRO A 34 8.66 14.78 -11.16
C PRO A 34 9.65 14.11 -10.20
N LEU A 35 9.90 12.83 -10.43
CA LEU A 35 10.91 12.06 -9.73
C LEU A 35 12.19 11.99 -10.57
N ALA A 36 13.33 11.98 -9.89
CA ALA A 36 14.62 11.70 -10.50
C ALA A 36 15.35 10.63 -9.68
N ILE A 37 16.25 9.91 -10.33
CA ILE A 37 17.13 8.92 -9.70
C ILE A 37 18.58 9.35 -9.94
N ASP A 38 19.42 9.22 -8.91
CA ASP A 38 20.87 9.44 -9.03
C ASP A 38 21.63 8.16 -9.42
N ASP A 39 22.94 8.28 -9.60
CA ASP A 39 23.82 7.16 -9.99
C ASP A 39 23.89 6.05 -8.92
N ASP A 40 23.53 6.36 -7.67
CA ASP A 40 23.50 5.42 -6.54
C ASP A 40 22.11 4.75 -6.39
N GLY A 41 21.15 5.10 -7.24
CA GLY A 41 19.80 4.56 -7.22
C GLY A 41 18.85 5.26 -6.25
N ASN A 42 19.22 6.40 -5.67
CA ASN A 42 18.38 7.13 -4.72
C ASN A 42 17.37 8.01 -5.47
N VAL A 43 16.13 7.97 -5.02
CA VAL A 43 15.03 8.76 -5.61
C VAL A 43 14.93 10.11 -4.92
N SER A 44 14.79 11.16 -5.73
CA SER A 44 14.50 12.52 -5.30
C SER A 44 13.20 13.05 -5.92
N ILE A 45 12.58 14.03 -5.26
CA ILE A 45 11.30 14.63 -5.67
C ILE A 45 11.48 16.11 -6.00
N ASN A 46 11.04 16.54 -7.18
CA ASN A 46 11.09 17.94 -7.58
C ASN A 46 9.76 18.64 -7.27
N LYS A 47 9.74 19.45 -6.21
CA LYS A 47 8.56 20.22 -5.78
C LYS A 47 8.50 21.64 -6.34
N ASP A 48 9.53 22.09 -7.06
CA ASP A 48 9.59 23.45 -7.61
C ASP A 48 8.65 23.62 -8.81
N VAL A 49 8.11 22.52 -9.33
CA VAL A 49 7.12 22.53 -10.39
C VAL A 49 5.72 22.74 -9.81
N ILE A 50 5.10 23.87 -10.14
CA ILE A 50 3.71 24.15 -9.79
C ILE A 50 2.80 23.28 -10.66
N LEU A 51 2.15 22.29 -10.05
CA LEU A 51 1.24 21.37 -10.71
C LEU A 51 -0.16 21.44 -10.08
N ALA A 52 -1.17 21.07 -10.87
CA ALA A 52 -2.47 20.78 -10.30
C ALA A 52 -2.36 19.52 -9.44
N VAL A 53 -2.76 19.61 -8.17
CA VAL A 53 -2.73 18.48 -7.24
C VAL A 53 -3.83 17.48 -7.64
N ARG A 54 -3.41 16.29 -8.08
CA ARG A 54 -4.27 15.15 -8.44
C ARG A 54 -4.07 13.97 -7.50
N TYR A 55 -2.85 13.77 -7.01
CA TYR A 55 -2.46 12.62 -6.20
C TYR A 55 -2.03 13.07 -4.79
N GLU A 56 -2.94 13.66 -4.00
CA GLU A 56 -2.61 14.26 -2.69
C GLU A 56 -1.94 13.27 -1.72
N SER A 57 -2.54 12.10 -1.55
CA SER A 57 -2.11 10.99 -0.70
C SER A 57 -0.87 10.32 -1.27
N GLY A 58 -0.79 10.15 -2.59
CA GLY A 58 0.41 9.61 -3.24
C GLY A 58 1.61 10.56 -3.15
N ASN A 59 1.39 11.86 -3.31
CA ASN A 59 2.38 12.91 -3.04
C ASN A 59 2.85 12.85 -1.60
N GLU A 60 1.93 12.86 -0.63
CA GLU A 60 2.28 12.80 0.79
C GLU A 60 3.04 11.51 1.15
N LEU A 61 2.65 10.37 0.58
CA LEU A 61 3.32 9.09 0.81
C LEU A 61 4.79 9.13 0.38
N LEU A 62 5.05 9.54 -0.87
CA LEU A 62 6.42 9.61 -1.37
C LEU A 62 7.23 10.69 -0.65
N GLU A 63 6.62 11.82 -0.30
CA GLU A 63 7.28 12.85 0.48
C GLU A 63 7.71 12.37 1.86
N ARG A 64 6.84 11.66 2.60
CA ARG A 64 7.16 11.10 3.91
C ARG A 64 8.29 10.09 3.83
N LEU A 65 8.25 9.23 2.82
CA LEU A 65 9.26 8.19 2.62
C LEU A 65 10.61 8.74 2.20
N ILE A 66 10.63 9.68 1.24
CA ILE A 66 11.87 10.31 0.79
C ILE A 66 12.50 11.08 1.95
N ASN A 67 11.73 11.88 2.71
CA ASN A 67 12.25 12.69 3.83
C ASN A 67 12.37 11.93 5.17
N SER A 68 12.20 10.61 5.17
CA SER A 68 12.31 9.78 6.38
C SER A 68 13.76 9.73 6.88
N SER A 69 14.00 9.36 8.14
CA SER A 69 15.34 8.98 8.62
C SER A 69 15.67 7.50 8.39
N HIS A 70 14.76 6.73 7.78
CA HIS A 70 14.82 5.27 7.64
C HIS A 70 14.75 4.81 6.20
N VAL A 71 15.85 4.25 5.69
CA VAL A 71 15.97 3.79 4.30
C VAL A 71 14.95 2.73 3.96
N ILE A 72 14.24 2.97 2.85
CA ILE A 72 13.33 2.04 2.19
C ILE A 72 13.94 1.62 0.87
N ASN A 73 14.33 0.35 0.79
CA ASN A 73 14.83 -0.24 -0.44
C ASN A 73 13.68 -0.78 -1.26
N ILE A 74 13.72 -0.64 -2.59
CA ILE A 74 12.80 -1.30 -3.51
C ILE A 74 13.60 -2.28 -4.36
N GLU A 75 13.30 -3.56 -4.22
CA GLU A 75 13.92 -4.66 -4.96
C GLU A 75 12.91 -5.27 -5.92
N VAL A 76 13.20 -5.24 -7.22
CA VAL A 76 12.38 -5.93 -8.21
C VAL A 76 12.61 -7.43 -8.10
N ILE A 77 11.54 -8.17 -7.85
CA ILE A 77 11.56 -9.63 -7.76
C ILE A 77 10.79 -10.26 -8.93
N ASP A 78 11.27 -11.42 -9.35
CA ASP A 78 10.69 -12.20 -10.44
C ASP A 78 9.97 -13.46 -9.91
N GLY A 79 9.16 -14.07 -10.78
CA GLY A 79 8.53 -15.36 -10.51
C GLY A 79 7.12 -15.25 -9.97
N ASN A 80 6.73 -16.21 -9.13
CA ASN A 80 5.35 -16.38 -8.69
C ASN A 80 4.98 -15.66 -7.39
N ASP A 81 5.95 -15.04 -6.72
CA ASP A 81 5.68 -14.31 -5.49
C ASP A 81 5.01 -12.97 -5.78
N GLY A 82 4.12 -12.55 -4.88
CA GLY A 82 3.49 -11.24 -4.92
C GLY A 82 4.39 -10.18 -4.31
N ASN A 83 3.95 -8.93 -4.36
CA ASN A 83 4.61 -7.86 -3.64
C ASN A 83 4.60 -8.13 -2.13
N ALA A 84 5.63 -7.67 -1.43
CA ALA A 84 5.73 -7.74 0.01
C ALA A 84 6.61 -6.62 0.56
N TYR A 85 6.39 -6.26 1.82
CA TYR A 85 7.28 -5.43 2.60
C TYR A 85 7.88 -6.21 3.78
N SER A 86 9.19 -6.06 3.97
CA SER A 86 9.91 -6.59 5.13
C SER A 86 10.58 -5.45 5.88
N THR A 87 10.26 -5.30 7.16
CA THR A 87 10.93 -4.34 8.03
C THR A 87 12.30 -4.85 8.49
N ASP A 88 13.27 -3.95 8.64
CA ASP A 88 14.59 -4.28 9.18
C ASP A 88 14.54 -4.68 10.66
N ASN A 89 13.66 -4.03 11.44
CA ASN A 89 13.46 -4.32 12.85
C ASN A 89 11.99 -4.16 13.24
N TYR A 90 11.34 -5.28 13.55
CA TYR A 90 9.93 -5.32 13.91
C TYR A 90 9.61 -4.53 15.19
N ASP A 91 10.41 -4.66 16.24
CA ASP A 91 10.15 -3.98 17.52
C ASP A 91 10.24 -2.46 17.36
N ASN A 92 11.14 -1.97 16.51
CA ASN A 92 11.24 -0.56 16.20
C ASN A 92 10.08 -0.08 15.31
N SER A 93 9.61 -0.91 14.38
CA SER A 93 8.49 -0.59 13.48
C SER A 93 7.15 -0.35 14.19
N ILE A 94 7.02 -0.80 15.45
CA ILE A 94 5.85 -0.59 16.32
C ILE A 94 6.11 0.43 17.43
N ASN A 95 7.30 1.05 17.46
CA ASN A 95 7.68 2.06 18.43
C ASN A 95 7.74 3.46 17.78
N PRO A 96 6.79 4.37 18.11
CA PRO A 96 6.66 5.67 17.45
C PRO A 96 7.83 6.62 17.69
N ASP A 97 8.68 6.35 18.69
CA ASP A 97 9.86 7.15 18.98
C ASP A 97 11.10 6.71 18.18
N ILE A 98 11.02 5.55 17.50
CA ILE A 98 12.18 4.94 16.84
C ILE A 98 11.94 4.73 15.35
N GLY A 99 10.89 4.01 14.94
CA GLY A 99 10.66 3.66 13.54
C GLY A 99 11.68 2.67 12.96
N SER A 100 11.36 2.10 11.79
CA SER A 100 12.25 1.17 11.08
C SER A 100 12.20 1.36 9.57
N GLY A 101 13.36 1.18 8.94
CA GLY A 101 13.47 1.00 7.49
C GLY A 101 13.02 -0.40 7.08
N GLY A 102 13.25 -0.72 5.81
CA GLY A 102 13.00 -2.05 5.28
C GLY A 102 13.15 -2.16 3.77
N THR A 103 12.73 -3.31 3.25
CA THR A 103 12.75 -3.63 1.82
C THR A 103 11.35 -3.92 1.32
N VAL A 104 10.95 -3.22 0.25
CA VAL A 104 9.81 -3.53 -0.58
C VAL A 104 10.27 -4.46 -1.70
N TYR A 105 9.76 -5.69 -1.69
CA TYR A 105 9.91 -6.63 -2.80
C TYR A 105 8.76 -6.41 -3.78
N PHE A 106 9.09 -5.93 -4.99
CA PHE A 106 8.11 -5.53 -5.98
C PHE A 106 8.13 -6.46 -7.20
N ASN A 107 7.00 -7.08 -7.51
CA ASN A 107 6.82 -7.87 -8.72
C ASN A 107 5.88 -7.15 -9.70
N PRO A 108 6.41 -6.35 -10.66
CA PRO A 108 5.58 -5.60 -11.60
C PRO A 108 4.78 -6.50 -12.56
N MET A 109 5.24 -7.74 -12.78
CA MET A 109 4.67 -8.68 -13.75
C MET A 109 3.58 -9.58 -13.15
N LYS A 110 3.45 -9.62 -11.82
CA LYS A 110 2.46 -10.48 -11.17
C LYS A 110 1.04 -10.01 -11.43
N ASP A 111 0.25 -10.85 -12.10
CA ASP A 111 -1.19 -10.62 -12.26
C ASP A 111 -1.95 -11.02 -10.99
N ILE A 112 -2.07 -10.09 -10.05
CA ILE A 112 -2.82 -10.29 -8.81
C ILE A 112 -4.25 -9.78 -8.98
N GLN A 113 -5.20 -10.66 -8.69
CA GLN A 113 -6.59 -10.27 -8.50
C GLN A 113 -6.87 -9.98 -7.03
N ILE A 114 -7.64 -8.92 -6.78
CA ILE A 114 -7.95 -8.41 -5.44
C ILE A 114 -9.45 -8.18 -5.27
N LYS A 115 -9.93 -8.30 -4.03
CA LYS A 115 -11.33 -8.14 -3.67
C LYS A 115 -11.73 -6.67 -3.70
N THR A 116 -12.45 -6.28 -4.74
CA THR A 116 -12.77 -4.89 -5.09
C THR A 116 -14.29 -4.65 -5.05
N VAL A 117 -14.72 -3.51 -4.50
CA VAL A 117 -16.12 -3.09 -4.39
C VAL A 117 -16.59 -2.52 -5.73
N ASN A 118 -17.64 -3.10 -6.28
CA ASN A 118 -18.35 -2.48 -7.38
C ASN A 118 -19.15 -1.27 -6.87
N SER A 119 -18.82 -0.07 -7.34
CA SER A 119 -19.40 1.20 -6.87
C SER A 119 -20.93 1.28 -7.00
N ASN A 120 -21.49 0.64 -8.03
CA ASN A 120 -22.93 0.66 -8.29
C ASN A 120 -23.74 -0.26 -7.37
N SER A 121 -23.19 -1.42 -7.02
CA SER A 121 -23.93 -2.46 -6.30
C SER A 121 -23.45 -2.69 -4.87
N GLY A 122 -22.28 -2.18 -4.52
CA GLY A 122 -21.62 -2.40 -3.23
C GLY A 122 -21.12 -3.83 -3.03
N TYR A 123 -21.23 -4.72 -4.03
CA TYR A 123 -20.72 -6.09 -3.95
C TYR A 123 -19.23 -6.16 -4.26
N VAL A 124 -18.54 -7.03 -3.53
CA VAL A 124 -17.12 -7.32 -3.71
C VAL A 124 -16.93 -8.45 -4.73
N SER A 125 -16.01 -8.25 -5.67
CA SER A 125 -15.59 -9.23 -6.68
C SER A 125 -14.09 -9.16 -6.92
N MET A 126 -13.50 -10.21 -7.53
CA MET A 126 -12.09 -10.22 -7.88
C MET A 126 -11.83 -9.34 -9.11
N LYS A 127 -10.87 -8.41 -9.02
CA LYS A 127 -10.45 -7.52 -10.11
C LYS A 127 -8.93 -7.44 -10.15
N LYS A 128 -8.37 -7.25 -11.34
CA LYS A 128 -6.92 -7.05 -11.52
C LYS A 128 -6.47 -5.76 -10.80
N ARG A 129 -5.35 -5.86 -10.08
CA ARG A 129 -4.69 -4.71 -9.45
C ARG A 129 -3.64 -4.12 -10.42
N PRO A 130 -3.67 -2.81 -10.72
CA PRO A 130 -2.55 -2.16 -11.41
C PRO A 130 -1.26 -2.26 -10.58
N SER A 131 -0.11 -2.51 -11.22
CA SER A 131 1.14 -2.79 -10.52
C SER A 131 1.61 -1.62 -9.64
N TYR A 132 1.42 -0.36 -10.07
CA TYR A 132 1.75 0.82 -9.25
C TYR A 132 0.91 0.92 -7.97
N ILE A 133 -0.36 0.49 -7.99
CA ILE A 133 -1.18 0.38 -6.75
C ILE A 133 -0.65 -0.74 -5.86
N GLY A 134 -0.16 -1.83 -6.47
CA GLY A 134 0.53 -2.88 -5.74
C GLY A 134 1.83 -2.40 -5.08
N LEU A 135 2.60 -1.53 -5.74
CA LEU A 135 3.78 -0.91 -5.16
C LEU A 135 3.38 0.06 -4.03
N GLY A 136 2.40 0.93 -4.27
CA GLY A 136 1.88 1.86 -3.27
C GLY A 136 1.38 1.17 -2.00
N HIS A 137 0.77 -0.02 -2.14
CA HIS A 137 0.38 -0.85 -0.99
C HIS A 137 1.56 -1.19 -0.08
N GLU A 138 2.69 -1.67 -0.65
CA GLU A 138 3.87 -1.99 0.15
C GLU A 138 4.56 -0.73 0.70
N LEU A 139 4.53 0.38 -0.04
CA LEU A 139 5.04 1.66 0.44
C LEU A 139 4.25 2.20 1.63
N ILE A 140 2.95 1.93 1.73
CA ILE A 140 2.14 2.28 2.91
C ILE A 140 2.60 1.48 4.13
N HIS A 141 2.96 0.20 3.97
CA HIS A 141 3.56 -0.57 5.05
C HIS A 141 4.91 0.03 5.47
N ALA A 142 5.74 0.41 4.50
CA ALA A 142 7.01 1.07 4.74
C ALA A 142 6.84 2.40 5.49
N ASP A 143 5.87 3.24 5.12
CA ASP A 143 5.57 4.50 5.80
C ASP A 143 5.17 4.27 7.26
N ARG A 144 4.27 3.31 7.53
CA ARG A 144 3.88 3.00 8.91
C ARG A 144 5.04 2.45 9.74
N ALA A 145 5.88 1.60 9.15
CA ALA A 145 7.06 1.07 9.82
C ALA A 145 8.09 2.17 10.12
N ALA A 146 8.37 3.05 9.16
CA ALA A 146 9.27 4.18 9.33
C ALA A 146 8.78 5.16 10.40
N ARG A 147 7.46 5.32 10.55
CA ARG A 147 6.84 6.12 11.62
C ARG A 147 6.70 5.37 12.95
N GLY A 148 7.07 4.08 13.01
CA GLY A 148 6.96 3.30 14.25
C GLY A 148 5.53 2.98 14.68
N VAL A 149 4.58 2.95 13.75
CA VAL A 149 3.14 2.77 14.02
C VAL A 149 2.54 1.55 13.33
N ASN A 150 3.36 0.57 12.94
CA ASN A 150 2.88 -0.69 12.39
C ASN A 150 1.90 -1.38 13.38
N LEU A 151 0.84 -2.00 12.87
CA LEU A 151 -0.23 -2.58 13.69
C LEU A 151 -0.02 -4.07 14.02
N GLY A 152 1.05 -4.66 13.50
CA GLY A 152 1.44 -6.04 13.72
C GLY A 152 0.60 -7.07 12.95
N SER A 153 0.96 -8.34 13.09
CA SER A 153 0.43 -9.46 12.31
C SER A 153 -0.85 -10.11 12.88
N HIS A 154 -1.41 -9.54 13.95
CA HIS A 154 -2.60 -10.11 14.60
C HIS A 154 -3.78 -10.14 13.63
N LYS A 155 -4.38 -11.33 13.45
CA LYS A 155 -5.51 -11.51 12.51
C LYS A 155 -6.83 -11.11 13.13
N ILE A 156 -7.61 -10.30 12.41
CA ILE A 156 -8.95 -9.87 12.78
C ILE A 156 -9.99 -10.42 11.80
N SER A 157 -11.21 -10.65 12.28
CA SER A 157 -12.36 -11.00 11.45
C SER A 157 -13.18 -9.75 11.10
N TYR A 158 -13.68 -9.69 9.87
CA TYR A 158 -14.59 -8.64 9.41
C TYR A 158 -15.48 -9.16 8.27
N PHE A 159 -16.58 -8.46 7.99
CA PHE A 159 -17.57 -8.88 7.00
C PHE A 159 -17.59 -7.93 5.81
N TYR A 160 -17.84 -8.48 4.63
CA TYR A 160 -18.00 -7.71 3.40
C TYR A 160 -19.17 -8.24 2.55
N LYS A 161 -19.77 -7.36 1.73
CA LYS A 161 -20.87 -7.71 0.83
C LYS A 161 -20.36 -8.52 -0.34
N SER A 162 -20.97 -9.67 -0.63
CA SER A 162 -20.58 -10.53 -1.75
C SER A 162 -21.82 -11.00 -2.50
N ARG A 163 -21.76 -11.14 -3.83
CA ARG A 163 -22.82 -11.87 -4.54
C ARG A 163 -22.72 -13.34 -4.15
N MET A 164 -23.79 -13.88 -3.59
CA MET A 164 -23.88 -15.28 -3.18
C MET A 164 -23.80 -16.18 -4.42
N ASP A 165 -22.62 -16.69 -4.75
CA ASP A 165 -22.53 -17.99 -5.41
C ASP A 165 -22.66 -19.07 -4.33
N ARG A 166 -23.54 -20.03 -4.62
CA ARG A 166 -24.18 -20.96 -3.68
C ARG A 166 -23.18 -21.80 -2.88
N ASP A 167 -22.85 -21.36 -1.66
CA ASP A 167 -22.42 -22.25 -0.58
C ASP A 167 -23.02 -21.74 0.73
N LYS A 168 -24.04 -22.45 1.21
CA LYS A 168 -24.85 -22.06 2.36
C LYS A 168 -24.18 -22.50 3.65
N THR A 169 -23.70 -21.57 4.46
CA THR A 169 -23.45 -21.81 5.88
C THR A 169 -24.55 -21.15 6.71
N VAL A 170 -25.01 -21.83 7.77
CA VAL A 170 -26.09 -21.38 8.67
C VAL A 170 -25.84 -19.96 9.22
N PHE A 171 -24.57 -19.58 9.41
CA PHE A 171 -24.20 -18.26 9.89
C PHE A 171 -24.51 -17.14 8.90
N SER A 172 -24.34 -17.38 7.60
CA SER A 172 -24.67 -16.41 6.53
C SER A 172 -26.18 -16.17 6.41
N GLU A 173 -27.00 -17.18 6.71
CA GLU A 173 -28.47 -17.09 6.70
C GLU A 173 -28.97 -16.25 7.88
N ILE A 174 -28.39 -16.40 9.07
CA ILE A 174 -28.77 -15.60 10.25
C ILE A 174 -28.49 -14.11 10.02
N ILE A 175 -27.29 -13.77 9.52
CA ILE A 175 -26.91 -12.36 9.29
C ILE A 175 -27.69 -11.74 8.13
N SER A 176 -27.92 -12.48 7.03
CA SER A 176 -28.72 -11.98 5.91
C SER A 176 -30.20 -11.78 6.28
N THR A 177 -30.72 -12.59 7.20
CA THR A 177 -32.08 -12.45 7.76
C THR A 177 -32.20 -11.24 8.68
N LEU A 178 -31.19 -10.98 9.53
CA LEU A 178 -31.12 -9.79 10.39
C LEU A 178 -30.95 -8.48 9.60
N LEU A 179 -30.21 -8.51 8.49
CA LEU A 179 -29.92 -7.33 7.66
C LEU A 179 -30.86 -7.13 6.46
N LYS A 180 -31.91 -7.96 6.33
CA LYS A 180 -32.95 -7.92 5.28
C LYS A 180 -32.42 -7.47 3.91
N THR A 181 -31.68 -8.34 3.20
CA THR A 181 -31.27 -8.25 1.76
C THR A 181 -29.78 -8.01 1.42
N THR A 182 -28.81 -8.56 2.15
CA THR A 182 -27.46 -8.69 1.56
C THR A 182 -26.70 -9.91 2.04
N SER A 183 -26.22 -10.73 1.10
CA SER A 183 -25.27 -11.80 1.36
C SER A 183 -23.94 -11.21 1.78
N VAL A 184 -23.50 -11.51 3.00
CA VAL A 184 -22.21 -11.09 3.54
C VAL A 184 -21.31 -12.30 3.74
N ARG A 185 -20.00 -12.11 3.55
CA ARG A 185 -18.97 -13.11 3.82
C ARG A 185 -18.03 -12.61 4.91
N GLU A 186 -17.59 -13.52 5.77
CA GLU A 186 -16.52 -13.26 6.73
C GLU A 186 -15.16 -13.39 6.03
N ALA A 187 -14.25 -12.48 6.34
CA ALA A 187 -12.83 -12.55 5.99
C ALA A 187 -11.99 -12.45 7.26
N ARG A 188 -10.82 -13.11 7.25
CA ARG A 188 -9.86 -13.09 8.35
C ARG A 188 -8.47 -12.75 7.82
N SER A 189 -7.96 -11.58 8.19
CA SER A 189 -6.71 -11.01 7.68
C SER A 189 -5.95 -10.28 8.76
N ALA A 190 -4.64 -10.05 8.55
CA ALA A 190 -3.82 -9.30 9.50
C ALA A 190 -4.38 -7.88 9.67
N LYS A 191 -4.33 -7.36 10.89
CA LYS A 191 -4.82 -6.02 11.23
C LYS A 191 -4.13 -4.95 10.38
N GLU A 192 -2.82 -5.10 10.20
CA GLU A 192 -2.00 -4.22 9.36
C GLU A 192 -2.50 -4.16 7.91
N GLU A 193 -2.78 -5.31 7.28
CA GLU A 193 -3.34 -5.37 5.92
C GLU A 193 -4.70 -4.67 5.80
N VAL A 194 -5.58 -4.90 6.77
CA VAL A 194 -6.92 -4.29 6.78
C VAL A 194 -6.82 -2.76 6.93
N ALA A 195 -5.84 -2.26 7.67
CA ALA A 195 -5.55 -0.84 7.77
C ALA A 195 -4.87 -0.31 6.51
N THR A 196 -3.89 -1.01 5.92
CA THR A 196 -3.26 -0.64 4.65
C THR A 196 -4.27 -0.44 3.56
N VAL A 197 -5.28 -1.31 3.47
CA VAL A 197 -6.35 -1.17 2.50
C VAL A 197 -7.25 0.06 2.76
N GLY A 198 -7.37 0.50 4.02
CA GLY A 198 -8.29 1.57 4.42
C GLY A 198 -9.68 1.07 4.80
N LEU A 199 -9.78 -0.16 5.33
CA LEU A 199 -11.07 -0.73 5.74
C LEU A 199 -11.39 -0.42 7.20
N ARG A 200 -10.39 -0.54 8.10
CA ARG A 200 -10.54 -0.34 9.55
C ARG A 200 -9.19 -0.02 10.17
N TYR A 201 -9.25 0.56 11.38
CA TYR A 201 -8.09 0.86 12.25
C TYR A 201 -7.17 2.00 11.78
N ASN A 202 -7.57 2.70 10.71
CA ASN A 202 -6.89 3.90 10.22
C ASN A 202 -7.04 5.07 11.20
N LYS A 203 -5.97 5.84 11.35
CA LYS A 203 -5.96 7.13 12.03
C LYS A 203 -6.07 8.25 11.00
N LYS A 204 -6.30 9.48 11.48
CA LYS A 204 -6.51 10.65 10.62
C LYS A 204 -5.38 10.90 9.61
N ASP A 205 -4.13 10.62 10.01
CA ASP A 205 -2.95 10.91 9.20
C ASP A 205 -2.42 9.69 8.44
N ASP A 206 -3.18 8.59 8.41
CA ASP A 206 -2.80 7.40 7.65
C ASP A 206 -3.23 7.51 6.18
N ILE A 207 -2.29 7.20 5.30
CA ILE A 207 -2.56 6.99 3.88
C ILE A 207 -2.91 5.51 3.66
N THR A 208 -3.85 5.25 2.76
CA THR A 208 -4.37 3.90 2.49
C THR A 208 -4.38 3.57 1.00
N GLU A 209 -4.42 2.28 0.66
CA GLU A 209 -4.55 1.84 -0.73
C GLU A 209 -5.83 2.44 -1.34
N ASN A 210 -6.91 2.56 -0.57
CA ASN A 210 -8.15 3.16 -1.06
C ASN A 210 -8.04 4.64 -1.37
N ASP A 211 -7.18 5.40 -0.68
CA ASP A 211 -6.90 6.79 -1.01
C ASP A 211 -6.17 6.88 -2.36
N LEU A 212 -5.12 6.07 -2.55
CA LEU A 212 -4.42 5.97 -3.84
C LEU A 212 -5.40 5.55 -4.96
N ARG A 213 -6.21 4.52 -4.74
CA ARG A 213 -7.20 4.06 -5.73
C ARG A 213 -8.21 5.15 -6.08
N TRP A 214 -8.65 5.92 -5.10
CA TRP A 214 -9.59 7.02 -5.30
C TRP A 214 -9.00 8.10 -6.23
N GLU A 215 -7.76 8.52 -5.99
CA GLU A 215 -7.05 9.50 -6.82
C GLU A 215 -6.91 9.02 -8.28
N HIS A 216 -6.73 7.72 -8.45
CA HIS A 216 -6.65 7.05 -9.75
C HIS A 216 -8.00 6.67 -10.36
N ARG A 217 -9.13 7.05 -9.73
CA ARG A 217 -10.50 6.72 -10.17
C ARG A 217 -10.73 5.21 -10.34
N LEU A 218 -10.09 4.41 -9.50
CA LEU A 218 -10.23 2.96 -9.46
C LEU A 218 -11.35 2.56 -8.48
N GLU A 219 -12.00 1.43 -8.74
CA GLU A 219 -12.93 0.83 -7.78
C GLU A 219 -12.19 0.53 -6.46
N LEU A 220 -12.77 0.84 -5.30
CA LEU A 220 -12.11 0.67 -4.00
C LEU A 220 -11.94 -0.80 -3.63
N ARG A 221 -10.91 -1.13 -2.86
CA ARG A 221 -10.71 -2.44 -2.30
C ARG A 221 -11.66 -2.65 -1.12
N GLY A 222 -12.41 -3.75 -1.17
CA GLY A 222 -13.52 -4.04 -0.25
C GLY A 222 -13.24 -5.14 0.75
N ALA A 223 -12.15 -5.88 0.52
CA ALA A 223 -11.63 -6.88 1.43
C ALA A 223 -10.17 -7.21 1.09
N TYR A 224 -9.51 -7.80 2.07
CA TYR A 224 -8.25 -8.52 2.05
C TYR A 224 -8.53 -9.96 2.48
#